data_AF-A0A0A9F3E7-F1
#
_entry.id   AF-A0A0A9F3E7-F1
#
_cell.length_a   1.000
_cell.length_b   1.000
_cell.length_c   1.000
_cell.angle_alpha   90.00
_cell.angle_beta   90.00
_cell.angle_gamma   90.00
#
_symmetry.space_group_name_H-M   'P 1'
#
loop_
_entity.id
_entity.type
_entity.pdbx_description
1 polymer ?
#
loop_
_entity_poly.entity_id
_entity_poly.type
_entity_poly.pdbx_seq_one_letter_code
_entity_poly.pdbx_strand_id
1 'polypeptide(L)'
;MHINRERTDTSADDLCDLDLTAEGEYRDFPGEHHTIPGGYSLVVEHLVAALPPGTVRFGLRLCRLDWSETPVRLHFADGAPTLTADHMILTVSLGVLKASIGKDPSAAGAITFDPPLPPFKREAVARLGFGAVNKLFMELEAVEAPEPERGGGGDDRQLTTSAPPDFPFLHMAFRGQVSKIPWWMRGTESICPVHEGSSVALAWFAGREAAHLESLPDDEVIRGVHATLDSFLPAPPRCRGGSAATSRWRVKRIKRSGWAMDPLFLGSYSYVAVGSSGEDLDRMSEPLPRGQQDHDDDGRAPLRVLFAGEATHRTRYSTTHAAYLSGMREANRLLQHYR
;
A
#
# COMPACT_ATOMS: atom_id res chain seq x y z
N MET A 1 -9.63 -18.39 12.53
CA MET A 1 -9.62 -18.01 11.11
C MET A 1 -9.21 -16.54 11.06
N HIS A 2 -8.04 -16.24 10.48
CA HIS A 2 -7.38 -14.93 10.55
C HIS A 2 -7.91 -13.97 9.48
N ILE A 3 -9.22 -13.69 9.46
CA ILE A 3 -9.86 -12.91 8.38
C ILE A 3 -9.18 -11.55 8.13
N ASN A 4 -8.79 -10.82 9.18
CA ASN A 4 -8.11 -9.53 9.03
C ASN A 4 -6.72 -9.67 8.41
N ARG A 5 -6.03 -10.79 8.64
CA ARG A 5 -4.73 -11.09 8.02
C ARG A 5 -4.89 -11.31 6.52
N GLU A 6 -5.83 -12.17 6.14
CA GLU A 6 -6.11 -12.45 4.73
C GLU A 6 -6.54 -11.18 3.98
N ARG A 7 -7.35 -10.32 4.61
CA ARG A 7 -7.73 -9.01 4.04
C ARG A 7 -6.52 -8.11 3.87
N THR A 8 -5.57 -8.10 4.81
CA THR A 8 -4.32 -7.33 4.64
C THR A 8 -3.41 -7.95 3.59
N ASP A 9 -3.31 -9.27 3.48
CA ASP A 9 -2.44 -9.93 2.51
C ASP A 9 -2.97 -9.74 1.08
N THR A 10 -4.29 -9.76 0.89
CA THR A 10 -4.95 -9.63 -0.42
C THR A 10 -5.37 -8.20 -0.77
N SER A 11 -5.47 -7.30 0.21
CA SER A 11 -6.12 -5.97 0.17
C SER A 11 -7.64 -5.95 -0.04
N ALA A 12 -8.31 -7.10 -0.15
CA ALA A 12 -9.76 -7.13 -0.33
C ALA A 12 -10.50 -6.57 0.89
N ASP A 13 -11.56 -5.77 0.66
CA ASP A 13 -12.40 -5.28 1.75
C ASP A 13 -13.22 -6.40 2.35
N ASP A 14 -13.79 -7.28 1.53
CA ASP A 14 -14.41 -8.54 1.94
C ASP A 14 -13.73 -9.71 1.23
N LEU A 15 -13.49 -10.82 1.94
CA LEU A 15 -12.95 -12.03 1.31
C LEU A 15 -13.93 -12.65 0.32
N CYS A 16 -15.23 -12.32 0.40
CA CYS A 16 -16.21 -12.68 -0.60
C CYS A 16 -16.00 -11.99 -1.95
N ASP A 17 -15.16 -10.95 -2.01
CA ASP A 17 -14.80 -10.29 -3.26
C ASP A 17 -13.72 -11.04 -4.03
N LEU A 18 -13.04 -12.02 -3.41
CA LEU A 18 -11.95 -12.78 -4.04
C LEU A 18 -12.48 -13.92 -4.91
N ASP A 19 -11.92 -14.06 -6.12
CA ASP A 19 -12.20 -15.23 -6.95
C ASP A 19 -11.36 -16.43 -6.52
N LEU A 20 -12.01 -17.44 -5.94
CA LEU A 20 -11.34 -18.64 -5.42
C LEU A 20 -10.53 -19.41 -6.47
N THR A 21 -10.98 -19.42 -7.74
CA THR A 21 -10.27 -20.15 -8.80
C THR A 21 -8.97 -19.43 -9.14
N ALA A 22 -9.02 -18.11 -9.24
CA ALA A 22 -7.85 -17.28 -9.50
C ALA A 22 -6.87 -17.25 -8.33
N GLU A 23 -7.34 -17.27 -7.09
CA GLU A 23 -6.47 -17.45 -5.90
C GLU A 23 -5.64 -18.75 -6.00
N GLY A 24 -6.21 -19.81 -6.57
CA GLY A 24 -5.50 -21.06 -6.84
C GLY A 24 -4.35 -20.94 -7.85
N GLU A 25 -4.28 -19.87 -8.64
CA GLU A 25 -3.18 -19.59 -9.57
C GLU A 25 -2.02 -18.82 -8.92
N TYR A 26 -2.24 -18.18 -7.76
CA TYR A 26 -1.21 -17.39 -7.07
C TYR A 26 -0.03 -18.27 -6.63
N ARG A 27 1.19 -17.75 -6.77
CA ARG A 27 2.44 -18.49 -6.52
C ARG A 27 3.35 -17.75 -5.55
N ASP A 28 3.33 -18.19 -4.30
CA ASP A 28 4.25 -17.72 -3.29
C ASP A 28 5.67 -18.30 -3.45
N PHE A 29 6.66 -17.62 -2.87
CA PHE A 29 8.01 -18.16 -2.78
C PHE A 29 8.13 -19.06 -1.54
N PRO A 30 8.88 -20.18 -1.63
CA PRO A 30 9.16 -20.98 -0.47
C PRO A 30 10.11 -20.23 0.48
N GLY A 31 9.99 -20.49 1.79
CA GLY A 31 10.89 -19.95 2.81
C GLY A 31 10.20 -19.00 3.78
N GLU A 32 11.00 -18.33 4.59
CA GLU A 32 10.51 -17.38 5.60
C GLU A 32 10.36 -15.98 5.03
N HIS A 33 9.44 -15.21 5.60
CA HIS A 33 9.27 -13.79 5.27
C HIS A 33 10.27 -12.96 6.06
N HIS A 34 11.09 -12.19 5.36
CA HIS A 34 12.08 -11.31 5.98
C HIS A 34 11.70 -9.84 5.83
N THR A 35 11.87 -9.06 6.89
CA THR A 35 11.87 -7.61 6.83
C THR A 35 13.27 -7.13 6.42
N ILE A 36 13.35 -6.05 5.63
CA ILE A 36 14.64 -5.47 5.23
C ILE A 36 15.08 -4.49 6.32
N PRO A 37 16.19 -4.77 7.05
CA PRO A 37 16.72 -3.83 8.03
C PRO A 37 17.09 -2.50 7.36
N GLY A 38 16.76 -1.39 8.00
CA GLY A 38 16.95 -0.05 7.41
C GLY A 38 15.82 0.40 6.46
N GLY A 39 14.88 -0.48 6.13
CA GLY A 39 13.68 -0.16 5.34
C GLY A 39 13.80 -0.50 3.86
N TYR A 40 12.65 -0.73 3.21
CA TYR A 40 12.58 -1.16 1.81
C TYR A 40 13.05 -0.07 0.82
N SER A 41 13.09 1.20 1.23
CA SER A 41 13.52 2.30 0.34
C SER A 41 14.94 2.12 -0.19
N LEU A 42 15.81 1.47 0.58
CA LEU A 42 17.20 1.16 0.20
C LEU A 42 17.29 0.39 -1.14
N VAL A 43 16.33 -0.48 -1.43
CA VAL A 43 16.27 -1.22 -2.70
C VAL A 43 16.05 -0.26 -3.86
N VAL A 44 15.08 0.65 -3.73
CA VAL A 44 14.74 1.62 -4.78
C VAL A 44 15.86 2.63 -4.95
N GLU A 45 16.42 3.13 -3.84
CA GLU A 45 17.56 4.05 -3.83
C GLU A 45 18.77 3.44 -4.56
N HIS A 46 19.05 2.16 -4.33
CA HIS A 46 20.13 1.45 -5.01
C HIS A 46 19.89 1.31 -6.53
N LEU A 47 18.66 0.99 -6.95
CA LEU A 47 18.31 0.92 -8.37
C LEU A 47 18.43 2.28 -9.05
N VAL A 48 17.99 3.36 -8.39
CA VAL A 48 18.09 4.72 -8.93
C VAL A 48 19.55 5.19 -9.03
N ALA A 49 20.39 4.85 -8.07
CA ALA A 49 21.81 5.21 -8.08
C ALA A 49 22.60 4.59 -9.24
N ALA A 50 22.09 3.50 -9.84
CA ALA A 50 22.67 2.89 -11.03
C ALA A 50 22.29 3.59 -12.35
N LEU A 51 21.33 4.51 -12.33
CA LEU A 51 20.88 5.24 -13.51
C LEU A 51 21.74 6.50 -13.75
N PRO A 52 21.91 6.94 -15.01
CA PRO A 52 22.56 8.21 -15.31
C PRO A 52 21.92 9.39 -14.56
N PRO A 53 22.71 10.41 -14.16
CA PRO A 53 22.16 11.61 -13.55
C PRO A 53 21.09 12.27 -14.45
N GLY A 54 19.96 12.66 -13.85
CA GLY A 54 18.85 13.29 -14.57
C GLY A 54 17.85 12.33 -15.23
N THR A 55 18.07 11.01 -15.17
CA THR A 55 17.10 10.01 -15.67
C THR A 55 15.78 10.05 -14.89
N VAL A 56 15.82 10.16 -13.56
CA VAL A 56 14.63 10.27 -12.72
C VAL A 56 14.25 11.74 -12.56
N ARG A 57 13.01 12.09 -12.94
CA ARG A 57 12.48 13.46 -12.90
C ARG A 57 11.22 13.50 -12.05
N PHE A 58 11.27 14.22 -10.93
CA PHE A 58 10.13 14.42 -10.04
C PHE A 58 9.31 15.65 -10.42
N GLY A 59 8.12 15.79 -9.84
CA GLY A 59 7.23 16.94 -10.09
C GLY A 59 6.52 16.91 -11.45
N LEU A 60 6.60 15.80 -12.18
CA LEU A 60 5.98 15.61 -13.50
C LEU A 60 4.81 14.62 -13.39
N ARG A 61 3.63 15.13 -13.02
CA ARG A 61 2.40 14.31 -12.98
C ARG A 61 1.77 14.24 -14.36
N LEU A 62 1.79 13.07 -15.00
CA LEU A 62 1.12 12.84 -16.27
C LEU A 62 -0.40 13.04 -16.12
N CYS A 63 -1.01 13.84 -16.99
CA CYS A 63 -2.46 14.09 -17.00
C CYS A 63 -3.12 13.72 -18.33
N ARG A 64 -2.37 13.70 -19.44
CA ARG A 64 -2.83 13.19 -20.73
C ARG A 64 -1.70 12.48 -21.47
N LEU A 65 -2.03 11.33 -22.05
CA LEU A 65 -1.18 10.54 -22.92
C LEU A 65 -1.82 10.47 -24.30
N ASP A 66 -1.20 11.11 -25.28
CA ASP A 66 -1.56 10.98 -26.69
C ASP A 66 -0.64 9.94 -27.35
N TRP A 67 -1.22 8.82 -27.74
CA TRP A 67 -0.56 7.66 -28.36
C TRP A 67 -1.18 7.31 -29.72
N SER A 68 -1.90 8.27 -30.32
CA SER A 68 -2.52 8.16 -31.66
C SER A 68 -1.50 7.91 -32.77
N GLU A 69 -0.29 8.42 -32.60
CA GLU A 69 0.84 8.35 -33.53
C GLU A 69 2.14 8.10 -32.77
N THR A 70 3.24 7.88 -33.50
CA THR A 70 4.60 7.84 -32.97
C THR A 70 5.33 9.11 -33.46
N PRO A 71 6.03 9.86 -32.59
CA PRO A 71 6.24 9.61 -31.16
C PRO A 71 4.98 9.90 -30.31
N VAL A 72 4.83 9.17 -29.21
CA VAL A 72 3.77 9.44 -28.24
C VAL A 72 4.04 10.77 -27.52
N ARG A 73 2.99 11.51 -27.16
CA ARG A 73 3.06 12.81 -26.49
C ARG A 73 2.55 12.72 -25.05
N LEU A 74 3.37 13.18 -24.12
CA LEU A 74 3.11 13.17 -22.68
C LEU A 74 2.84 14.59 -22.20
N HIS A 75 1.62 14.84 -21.72
CA HIS A 75 1.21 16.11 -21.14
C HIS A 75 1.14 16.00 -19.63
N PHE A 76 1.77 16.95 -18.95
CA PHE A 76 1.88 16.98 -17.50
C PHE A 76 0.99 18.06 -16.90
N ALA A 77 0.59 17.87 -15.65
CA ALA A 77 -0.13 18.86 -14.87
C ALA A 77 0.74 20.12 -14.62
N ASP A 78 0.11 21.16 -14.08
CA ASP A 78 0.78 22.35 -13.53
C ASP A 78 1.68 23.11 -14.53
N GLY A 79 1.35 23.02 -15.83
CA GLY A 79 2.04 23.75 -16.89
C GLY A 79 3.44 23.23 -17.24
N ALA A 80 3.80 22.04 -16.76
CA ALA A 80 5.07 21.41 -17.11
C ALA A 80 5.15 21.12 -18.63
N PRO A 81 6.36 21.22 -19.23
CA PRO A 81 6.52 21.09 -20.67
C PRO A 81 6.18 19.69 -21.16
N THR A 82 5.48 19.62 -22.29
CA THR A 82 5.18 18.37 -23.00
C THR A 82 6.47 17.64 -23.35
N LEU A 83 6.48 16.31 -23.18
CA LEU A 83 7.56 15.45 -23.63
C LEU A 83 7.08 14.51 -24.72
N THR A 84 8.01 14.01 -25.54
CA THR A 84 7.75 13.00 -26.57
C THR A 84 8.66 11.80 -26.39
N ALA A 85 8.18 10.63 -26.76
CA ALA A 85 8.97 9.39 -26.76
C ALA A 85 8.51 8.45 -27.88
N ASP A 86 9.42 7.66 -28.45
CA ASP A 86 9.05 6.64 -29.44
C ASP A 86 8.20 5.53 -28.78
N HIS A 87 8.52 5.21 -27.53
CA HIS A 87 7.83 4.21 -26.71
C HIS A 87 7.66 4.69 -25.27
N MET A 88 6.57 4.28 -24.63
CA MET A 88 6.32 4.53 -23.22
C MET A 88 6.06 3.22 -22.48
N ILE A 89 6.74 3.00 -21.34
CA ILE A 89 6.36 1.97 -20.37
C ILE A 89 5.56 2.67 -19.25
N LEU A 90 4.26 2.38 -19.17
CA LEU A 90 3.35 2.93 -18.16
C LEU A 90 3.32 2.01 -16.93
N THR A 91 3.65 2.56 -15.77
CA THR A 91 3.72 1.83 -14.48
C THR A 91 2.90 2.47 -13.37
N VAL A 92 1.83 3.19 -13.74
CA VAL A 92 0.90 3.77 -12.76
C VAL A 92 0.10 2.67 -12.08
N SER A 93 -0.42 2.95 -10.88
CA SER A 93 -1.22 1.97 -10.14
C SER A 93 -2.50 1.58 -10.89
N LEU A 94 -3.05 0.41 -10.58
CA LEU A 94 -4.35 0.02 -11.09
C LEU A 94 -5.45 1.00 -10.63
N GLY A 95 -5.33 1.59 -9.44
CA GLY A 95 -6.24 2.64 -8.96
C GLY A 95 -6.26 3.88 -9.88
N VAL A 96 -5.09 4.36 -10.33
CA VAL A 96 -4.99 5.44 -11.32
C VAL A 96 -5.62 5.05 -12.65
N LEU A 97 -5.43 3.81 -13.13
CA LEU A 97 -6.07 3.33 -14.35
C LEU A 97 -7.59 3.24 -14.20
N LYS A 98 -8.10 2.78 -13.04
CA LYS A 98 -9.53 2.75 -12.73
C LYS A 98 -10.15 4.15 -12.75
N ALA A 99 -9.48 5.13 -12.12
CA ALA A 99 -9.91 6.53 -12.19
C ALA A 99 -9.91 7.06 -13.64
N SER A 100 -8.90 6.70 -14.41
CA SER A 100 -8.74 7.13 -15.82
C SER A 100 -9.81 6.56 -16.76
N ILE A 101 -10.39 5.39 -16.45
CA ILE A 101 -11.48 4.82 -17.25
C ILE A 101 -12.88 5.17 -16.73
N GLY A 102 -12.95 5.90 -15.61
CA GLY A 102 -14.18 6.32 -14.94
C GLY A 102 -14.99 7.34 -15.75
N LYS A 103 -16.13 7.76 -15.18
CA LYS A 103 -17.04 8.73 -15.81
C LYS A 103 -16.58 10.18 -15.66
N ASP A 104 -15.76 10.46 -14.64
CA ASP A 104 -15.26 11.81 -14.35
C ASP A 104 -13.81 11.95 -14.83
N PRO A 105 -13.56 12.61 -15.97
CA PRO A 105 -12.21 12.84 -16.47
C PRO A 105 -11.41 13.84 -15.61
N SER A 106 -12.07 14.54 -14.67
CA SER A 106 -11.43 15.46 -13.72
C SER A 106 -11.09 14.80 -12.39
N ALA A 107 -11.39 13.50 -12.23
CA ALA A 107 -11.07 12.75 -11.03
C ALA A 107 -9.57 12.89 -10.67
N ALA A 108 -9.29 13.10 -9.39
CA ALA A 108 -7.93 13.26 -8.91
C ALA A 108 -7.08 12.03 -9.29
N GLY A 109 -5.92 12.27 -9.90
CA GLY A 109 -5.01 11.21 -10.36
C GLY A 109 -5.30 10.63 -11.75
N ALA A 110 -6.46 10.90 -12.35
CA ALA A 110 -6.81 10.35 -13.67
C ALA A 110 -5.90 10.86 -14.80
N ILE A 111 -5.66 9.99 -15.78
CA ILE A 111 -4.92 10.25 -17.01
C ILE A 111 -5.90 10.16 -18.18
N THR A 112 -5.97 11.20 -19.00
CA THR A 112 -6.72 11.17 -20.26
C THR A 112 -5.91 10.43 -21.32
N PHE A 113 -6.43 9.33 -21.87
CA PHE A 113 -5.80 8.60 -22.97
C PHE A 113 -6.41 9.02 -24.31
N ASP A 114 -5.55 9.32 -25.29
CA ASP A 114 -5.95 9.74 -26.64
C ASP A 114 -5.18 8.93 -27.71
N PRO A 115 -5.81 8.02 -28.47
CA PRO A 115 -7.21 7.62 -28.35
C PRO A 115 -7.50 6.94 -26.99
N PRO A 116 -8.77 6.77 -26.59
CA PRO A 116 -9.11 6.06 -25.37
C PRO A 116 -8.53 4.64 -25.35
N LEU A 117 -8.21 4.13 -24.15
CA LEU A 117 -7.80 2.73 -23.99
C LEU A 117 -8.83 1.79 -24.66
N PRO A 118 -8.40 0.76 -25.40
CA PRO A 118 -9.30 -0.13 -26.10
C PRO A 118 -10.16 -0.97 -25.14
N PRO A 119 -11.32 -1.49 -25.60
CA PRO A 119 -12.29 -2.18 -24.74
C PRO A 119 -11.68 -3.29 -23.87
N PHE A 120 -10.84 -4.17 -24.45
CA PHE A 120 -10.23 -5.27 -23.70
C PHE A 120 -9.39 -4.80 -22.51
N LYS A 121 -8.74 -3.64 -22.63
CA LYS A 121 -7.92 -3.04 -21.56
C LYS A 121 -8.82 -2.40 -20.51
N ARG A 122 -9.82 -1.62 -20.94
CA ARG A 122 -10.79 -0.98 -20.03
C ARG A 122 -11.55 -2.01 -19.20
N GLU A 123 -11.96 -3.11 -19.83
CA GLU A 123 -12.64 -4.20 -19.15
C GLU A 123 -11.77 -4.89 -18.09
N ALA A 124 -10.50 -5.18 -18.42
CA ALA A 124 -9.57 -5.75 -17.45
C ALA A 124 -9.33 -4.80 -16.26
N VAL A 125 -9.11 -3.51 -16.53
CA VAL A 125 -9.01 -2.47 -15.49
C VAL A 125 -10.27 -2.41 -14.62
N ALA A 126 -11.45 -2.56 -15.21
CA ALA A 126 -12.72 -2.53 -14.48
C ALA A 126 -12.91 -3.76 -13.59
N ARG A 127 -12.64 -4.97 -14.11
CA ARG A 127 -12.88 -6.25 -13.42
C ARG A 127 -11.90 -6.57 -12.30
N LEU A 128 -10.61 -6.23 -12.45
CA LEU A 128 -9.61 -6.49 -11.41
C LEU A 128 -9.95 -5.74 -10.12
N GLY A 129 -9.71 -6.35 -8.97
CA GLY A 129 -9.83 -5.69 -7.67
C GLY A 129 -8.65 -4.75 -7.42
N PHE A 130 -8.89 -3.66 -6.71
CA PHE A 130 -7.83 -2.78 -6.21
C PHE A 130 -8.20 -2.30 -4.81
N GLY A 131 -7.54 -2.85 -3.81
CA GLY A 131 -7.89 -2.64 -2.41
C GLY A 131 -7.13 -1.49 -1.77
N ALA A 132 -7.32 -1.33 -0.47
CA ALA A 132 -6.58 -0.36 0.35
C ALA A 132 -6.11 -1.02 1.63
N VAL A 133 -4.81 -0.93 1.91
CA VAL A 133 -4.20 -1.44 3.15
C VAL A 133 -3.32 -0.36 3.77
N ASN A 134 -3.60 -0.01 5.02
CA ASN A 134 -2.86 0.98 5.76
C ASN A 134 -2.12 0.43 6.96
N LYS A 135 -0.99 1.08 7.26
CA LYS A 135 -0.20 0.89 8.47
C LYS A 135 -0.46 2.04 9.42
N LEU A 136 -0.68 1.73 10.69
CA LEU A 136 -0.69 2.69 11.79
C LEU A 136 0.53 2.44 12.67
N PHE A 137 1.51 3.33 12.61
CA PHE A 137 2.65 3.37 13.51
C PHE A 137 2.30 4.23 14.72
N MET A 138 2.59 3.72 15.91
CA MET A 138 2.29 4.35 17.20
C MET A 138 3.56 4.42 18.02
N GLU A 139 4.05 5.62 18.30
CA GLU A 139 5.12 5.79 19.27
C GLU A 139 4.57 5.66 20.68
N LEU A 140 5.11 4.71 21.40
CA LEU A 140 4.75 4.36 22.75
C LEU A 140 5.75 4.96 23.73
N GLU A 141 5.24 5.35 24.88
CA GLU A 141 6.03 5.64 26.06
C GLU A 141 5.52 4.81 27.25
N ALA A 142 6.44 4.38 28.10
CA ALA A 142 6.10 3.76 29.36
C ALA A 142 5.60 4.83 30.34
N VAL A 143 4.41 4.61 30.89
CA VAL A 143 3.85 5.38 31.99
C VAL A 143 4.09 4.59 33.25
N GLU A 144 4.99 5.08 34.09
CA GLU A 144 5.18 4.57 35.44
C GLU A 144 3.90 4.83 36.25
N ALA A 145 3.50 3.85 37.06
CA ALA A 145 2.41 4.07 38.01
C ALA A 145 2.84 5.20 38.97
N PRO A 146 1.99 6.21 39.26
CA PRO A 146 2.33 7.24 40.21
C PRO A 146 2.67 6.57 41.55
N GLU A 147 3.88 6.81 42.07
CA GLU A 147 4.26 6.33 43.40
C GLU A 147 3.24 6.89 44.42
N PRO A 148 2.82 6.07 45.41
CA PRO A 148 2.04 6.61 46.51
C PRO A 148 2.86 7.71 47.19
N GLU A 149 2.34 8.93 47.25
CA GLU A 149 3.00 10.10 47.84
C GLU A 149 3.68 9.74 49.17
N ARG A 150 5.01 9.51 49.11
CA ARG A 150 5.84 9.49 50.30
C ARG A 150 6.23 10.93 50.55
N GLY A 151 5.61 11.53 51.56
CA GLY A 151 5.89 12.90 51.96
C GLY A 151 7.38 13.12 52.21
N GLY A 152 7.92 14.16 51.59
CA GLY A 152 9.04 14.96 52.06
C GLY A 152 10.45 14.39 51.82
N GLY A 153 11.23 15.11 51.02
CA GLY A 153 12.69 15.02 50.98
C GLY A 153 13.22 15.10 49.57
N GLY A 154 13.67 16.29 49.17
CA GLY A 154 14.15 16.55 47.82
C GLY A 154 15.36 15.70 47.43
N ASP A 155 15.36 15.26 46.18
CA ASP A 155 16.59 14.96 45.45
C ASP A 155 16.32 15.13 43.95
N ASP A 156 17.25 15.82 43.26
CA ASP A 156 17.21 16.12 41.84
C ASP A 156 17.40 14.81 41.05
N ARG A 157 16.30 14.10 40.79
CA ARG A 157 16.32 12.94 39.90
C ARG A 157 16.32 13.41 38.45
N GLN A 158 17.54 13.54 37.94
CA GLN A 158 17.90 13.55 36.53
C GLN A 158 16.97 12.62 35.73
N LEU A 159 16.27 13.15 34.71
CA LEU A 159 15.42 12.39 33.79
C LEU A 159 16.25 11.25 33.18
N THR A 160 16.14 10.06 33.76
CA THR A 160 16.68 8.84 33.17
C THR A 160 15.89 8.59 31.90
N THR A 161 16.59 8.51 30.76
CA THR A 161 16.01 8.02 29.51
C THR A 161 15.32 6.70 29.78
N SER A 162 13.99 6.70 29.83
CA SER A 162 13.18 5.52 30.11
C SER A 162 13.56 4.44 29.10
N ALA A 163 13.91 3.24 29.57
CA ALA A 163 14.08 2.08 28.70
C ALA A 163 12.89 1.98 27.72
N PRO A 164 13.10 1.51 26.49
CA PRO A 164 12.01 1.38 25.53
C PRO A 164 10.86 0.57 26.15
N PRO A 165 9.60 0.97 25.90
CA PRO A 165 8.47 0.27 26.46
C PRO A 165 8.49 -1.19 26.01
N ASP A 166 8.42 -2.13 26.97
CA ASP A 166 8.30 -3.56 26.72
C ASP A 166 6.87 -3.91 26.26
N PHE A 167 6.47 -3.41 25.08
CA PHE A 167 5.12 -3.60 24.56
C PHE A 167 4.95 -5.01 23.96
N PRO A 168 3.94 -5.79 24.39
CA PRO A 168 3.77 -7.16 23.94
C PRO A 168 3.24 -7.26 22.50
N PHE A 169 3.40 -8.44 21.88
CA PHE A 169 2.64 -8.78 20.68
C PHE A 169 1.18 -9.06 21.06
N LEU A 170 0.25 -8.23 20.60
CA LEU A 170 -1.18 -8.43 20.81
C LEU A 170 -1.82 -9.04 19.57
N HIS A 171 -2.33 -10.27 19.70
CA HIS A 171 -3.23 -10.87 18.71
C HIS A 171 -4.66 -10.41 18.98
N MET A 172 -5.28 -9.80 17.99
CA MET A 172 -6.58 -9.13 18.14
C MET A 172 -7.69 -10.02 17.59
N ALA A 173 -8.65 -10.37 18.44
CA ALA A 173 -9.83 -11.13 18.06
C ALA A 173 -11.07 -10.53 18.72
N PHE A 174 -12.10 -10.26 17.92
CA PHE A 174 -13.32 -9.61 18.37
C PHE A 174 -14.52 -10.52 18.10
N ARG A 175 -15.38 -10.71 19.11
CA ARG A 175 -16.64 -11.43 18.97
C ARG A 175 -17.80 -10.54 19.41
N GLY A 176 -18.77 -10.35 18.52
CA GLY A 176 -19.94 -9.51 18.80
C GLY A 176 -19.61 -8.02 18.91
N GLN A 177 -20.55 -7.26 19.50
CA GLN A 177 -20.40 -5.82 19.63
C GLN A 177 -19.73 -5.45 20.96
N VAL A 178 -18.46 -5.04 20.90
CA VAL A 178 -17.73 -4.53 22.07
C VAL A 178 -17.92 -3.01 22.12
N SER A 179 -18.90 -2.54 22.89
CA SER A 179 -19.36 -1.13 22.87
C SER A 179 -18.27 -0.08 23.14
N LYS A 180 -17.18 -0.45 23.81
CA LYS A 180 -16.06 0.44 24.13
C LYS A 180 -14.98 0.53 23.04
N ILE A 181 -14.93 -0.43 22.11
CA ILE A 181 -13.90 -0.50 21.08
C ILE A 181 -14.46 0.06 19.77
N PRO A 182 -13.83 1.09 19.18
CA PRO A 182 -14.24 1.62 17.87
C PRO A 182 -14.31 0.51 16.83
N TRP A 183 -15.30 0.60 15.93
CA TRP A 183 -15.53 -0.45 14.92
C TRP A 183 -14.30 -0.69 14.03
N TRP A 184 -13.57 0.37 13.65
CA TRP A 184 -12.41 0.28 12.78
C TRP A 184 -11.21 -0.39 13.45
N MET A 185 -11.04 -0.22 14.77
CA MET A 185 -10.03 -0.93 15.56
C MET A 185 -10.27 -2.45 15.57
N ARG A 186 -11.46 -2.91 15.18
CA ARG A 186 -11.77 -4.35 15.06
C ARG A 186 -11.26 -4.96 13.75
N GLY A 187 -10.85 -4.13 12.79
CA GLY A 187 -10.30 -4.54 11.50
C GLY A 187 -8.80 -4.83 11.51
N THR A 188 -8.14 -4.76 12.68
CA THR A 188 -6.73 -5.12 12.81
C THR A 188 -6.55 -6.54 13.33
N GLU A 189 -5.55 -7.26 12.81
CA GLU A 189 -5.20 -8.61 13.27
C GLU A 189 -4.25 -8.56 14.48
N SER A 190 -3.35 -7.57 14.52
CA SER A 190 -2.33 -7.48 15.55
C SER A 190 -1.92 -6.05 15.83
N ILE A 191 -1.45 -5.83 17.06
CA ILE A 191 -0.69 -4.64 17.45
C ILE A 191 0.60 -5.13 18.09
N CYS A 192 1.74 -4.82 17.50
CA CYS A 192 3.02 -5.34 17.99
C CYS A 192 4.17 -4.35 17.72
N PRO A 193 5.30 -4.45 18.45
CA PRO A 193 6.50 -3.66 18.15
C PRO A 193 7.00 -3.93 16.73
N VAL A 194 7.50 -2.91 16.03
CA VAL A 194 8.04 -3.07 14.66
C VAL A 194 9.31 -3.95 14.61
N HIS A 195 10.02 -4.04 15.73
CA HIS A 195 11.08 -5.00 16.02
C HIS A 195 11.23 -5.11 17.54
N GLU A 196 11.95 -6.12 18.01
CA GLU A 196 12.25 -6.31 19.43
C GLU A 196 12.90 -5.05 20.04
N GLY A 197 12.40 -4.61 21.20
CA GLY A 197 12.86 -3.41 21.89
C GLY A 197 12.46 -2.07 21.25
N SER A 198 11.60 -2.07 20.22
CA SER A 198 11.14 -0.82 19.60
C SER A 198 10.14 -0.08 20.48
N SER A 199 10.27 1.26 20.56
CA SER A 199 9.23 2.13 21.10
C SER A 199 8.08 2.40 20.13
N VAL A 200 8.10 1.81 18.93
CA VAL A 200 7.05 1.97 17.92
C VAL A 200 6.30 0.66 17.75
N ALA A 201 4.98 0.71 17.97
CA ALA A 201 4.06 -0.36 17.62
C ALA A 201 3.43 -0.13 16.24
N LEU A 202 3.04 -1.22 15.59
CA LEU A 202 2.42 -1.26 14.28
C LEU A 202 1.10 -2.02 14.35
N ALA A 203 0.08 -1.45 13.70
CA ALA A 203 -1.18 -2.12 13.40
C ALA A 203 -1.49 -1.98 11.90
N TRP A 204 -2.15 -2.99 11.33
CA TRP A 204 -2.55 -3.01 9.92
C TRP A 204 -4.06 -2.96 9.79
N PHE A 205 -4.55 -2.30 8.75
CA PHE A 205 -5.98 -2.15 8.44
C PHE A 205 -6.18 -2.36 6.95
N ALA A 206 -7.25 -3.02 6.55
CA ALA A 206 -7.63 -3.24 5.16
C ALA A 206 -9.02 -2.64 4.86
N GLY A 207 -9.29 -2.39 3.59
CA GLY A 207 -10.59 -2.00 3.06
C GLY A 207 -11.17 -0.76 3.72
N ARG A 208 -12.45 -0.83 4.13
CA ARG A 208 -13.17 0.30 4.71
C ARG A 208 -12.57 0.81 6.02
N GLU A 209 -11.94 -0.06 6.82
CA GLU A 209 -11.25 0.36 8.05
C GLU A 209 -9.99 1.16 7.71
N ALA A 210 -9.27 0.78 6.65
CA ALA A 210 -8.12 1.53 6.15
C ALA A 210 -8.53 2.93 5.66
N ALA A 211 -9.59 3.02 4.84
CA ALA A 211 -10.09 4.30 4.31
C ALA A 211 -10.65 5.21 5.42
N HIS A 212 -11.35 4.63 6.41
CA HIS A 212 -11.81 5.38 7.57
C HIS A 212 -10.63 5.89 8.41
N LEU A 213 -9.60 5.06 8.60
CA LEU A 213 -8.39 5.48 9.31
C LEU A 213 -7.73 6.68 8.62
N GLU A 214 -7.78 6.84 7.29
CA GLU A 214 -7.21 8.02 6.61
C GLU A 214 -7.96 9.32 6.91
N SER A 215 -9.28 9.25 7.16
CA SER A 215 -10.12 10.45 7.32
C SER A 215 -10.19 10.99 8.74
N LEU A 216 -9.79 10.20 9.75
CA LEU A 216 -9.87 10.61 11.15
C LEU A 216 -8.85 11.71 11.50
N PRO A 217 -9.11 12.59 12.47
CA PRO A 217 -8.07 13.38 13.13
C PRO A 217 -7.13 12.51 13.99
N ASP A 218 -5.88 12.94 14.18
CA ASP A 218 -4.89 12.16 14.96
C ASP A 218 -5.34 11.90 16.41
N ASP A 219 -6.02 12.86 17.04
CA ASP A 219 -6.51 12.73 18.41
C ASP A 219 -7.66 11.71 18.53
N GLU A 220 -8.49 11.57 17.49
CA GLU A 220 -9.51 10.52 17.42
C GLU A 220 -8.90 9.13 17.26
N VAL A 221 -7.86 9.00 16.44
CA VAL A 221 -7.12 7.74 16.28
C VAL A 221 -6.47 7.34 17.60
N ILE A 222 -5.77 8.26 18.27
CA ILE A 222 -5.14 8.02 19.58
C ILE A 222 -6.18 7.61 20.62
N ARG A 223 -7.33 8.30 20.71
CA ARG A 223 -8.43 7.92 21.60
C ARG A 223 -8.94 6.50 21.31
N GLY A 224 -9.10 6.15 20.03
CA GLY A 224 -9.58 4.84 19.62
C GLY A 224 -8.61 3.71 19.96
N VAL A 225 -7.31 3.92 19.76
CA VAL A 225 -6.26 2.98 20.18
C VAL A 225 -6.29 2.80 21.69
N HIS A 226 -6.33 3.89 22.46
CA HIS A 226 -6.40 3.83 23.92
C HIS A 226 -7.63 3.07 24.43
N ALA A 227 -8.82 3.36 23.88
CA ALA A 227 -10.04 2.64 24.24
C ALA A 227 -9.94 1.13 23.97
N THR A 228 -9.21 0.75 22.91
CA THR A 228 -8.92 -0.64 22.57
C THR A 228 -7.96 -1.28 23.56
N LEU A 229 -6.79 -0.66 23.79
CA LEU A 229 -5.78 -1.18 24.71
C LEU A 229 -6.32 -1.32 26.14
N ASP A 230 -7.06 -0.32 26.63
CA ASP A 230 -7.65 -0.34 27.97
C ASP A 230 -8.71 -1.44 28.16
N SER A 231 -9.30 -1.92 27.05
CA SER A 231 -10.28 -3.00 27.08
C SER A 231 -9.64 -4.39 27.11
N PHE A 232 -8.45 -4.58 26.53
CA PHE A 232 -7.71 -5.86 26.56
C PHE A 232 -6.74 -5.98 27.72
N LEU A 233 -6.15 -4.86 28.16
CA LEU A 233 -5.15 -4.78 29.20
C LEU A 233 -5.67 -3.87 30.33
N PRO A 234 -6.74 -4.26 31.04
CA PRO A 234 -7.25 -3.47 32.14
C PRO A 234 -6.16 -3.31 33.20
N ALA A 235 -6.05 -2.11 33.78
CA ALA A 235 -5.09 -1.85 34.85
C ALA A 235 -5.28 -2.89 35.96
N PRO A 236 -4.20 -3.48 36.51
CA PRO A 236 -4.35 -4.41 37.62
C PRO A 236 -5.03 -3.67 38.79
N PRO A 237 -5.87 -4.37 39.59
CA PRO A 237 -6.41 -3.79 40.80
C PRO A 237 -5.24 -3.31 41.68
N ARG A 238 -5.37 -2.12 42.26
CA ARG A 238 -4.36 -1.56 43.18
C ARG A 238 -4.16 -2.50 44.36
N CYS A 239 -3.18 -3.40 44.28
CA CYS A 239 -2.77 -4.22 45.42
C CYS A 239 -2.13 -3.29 46.46
N ARG A 240 -2.77 -3.12 47.61
CA ARG A 240 -2.13 -2.49 48.78
C ARG A 240 -0.98 -3.39 49.22
N GLY A 241 0.25 -3.05 48.82
CA GLY A 241 1.48 -3.63 49.38
C GLY A 241 2.35 -4.49 48.46
N GLY A 242 2.11 -4.55 47.15
CA GLY A 242 2.95 -5.28 46.20
C GLY A 242 3.59 -4.37 45.16
N SER A 243 4.93 -4.34 45.10
CA SER A 243 5.71 -3.70 44.03
C SER A 243 5.63 -4.51 42.75
N ALA A 244 4.52 -4.37 42.01
CA ALA A 244 4.46 -4.74 40.60
C ALA A 244 3.95 -3.53 39.83
N ALA A 245 4.86 -2.61 39.50
CA ALA A 245 4.59 -1.53 38.57
C ALA A 245 4.38 -2.16 37.18
N THR A 246 3.14 -2.46 36.80
CA THR A 246 2.85 -2.79 35.41
C THR A 246 2.93 -1.49 34.62
N SER A 247 3.98 -1.31 33.83
CA SER A 247 4.11 -0.19 32.90
C SER A 247 2.85 -0.11 32.03
N ARG A 248 2.15 1.03 32.06
CA ARG A 248 1.04 1.30 31.15
C ARG A 248 1.62 2.04 29.94
N TRP A 249 1.20 1.72 28.73
CA TRP A 249 1.70 2.44 27.54
C TRP A 249 0.82 3.63 27.22
N ARG A 250 1.45 4.76 26.86
CA ARG A 250 0.75 5.89 26.24
C ARG A 250 1.21 6.09 24.81
N VAL A 251 0.26 6.30 23.90
CA VAL A 251 0.56 6.67 22.52
C VAL A 251 0.88 8.15 22.50
N LYS A 252 2.15 8.49 22.26
CA LYS A 252 2.64 9.87 22.23
C LYS A 252 2.35 10.55 20.90
N ARG A 253 2.57 9.82 19.80
CA ARG A 253 2.34 10.28 18.43
C ARG A 253 2.04 9.09 17.54
N ILE A 254 1.41 9.37 16.41
CA ILE A 254 1.10 8.36 15.40
C ILE A 254 1.63 8.79 14.03
N LYS A 255 1.80 7.80 13.15
CA LYS A 255 1.96 8.00 11.72
C LYS A 255 1.16 6.92 11.01
N ARG A 256 0.30 7.32 10.08
CA ARG A 256 -0.49 6.40 9.25
C ARG A 256 -0.14 6.58 7.79
N SER A 257 -0.23 5.51 7.01
CA SER A 257 -0.22 5.62 5.55
C SER A 257 -1.57 6.13 5.04
N GLY A 258 -1.58 6.67 3.82
CA GLY A 258 -2.75 7.24 3.17
C GLY A 258 -2.84 6.80 1.70
N TRP A 259 -2.93 5.50 1.45
CA TRP A 259 -2.86 4.96 0.08
C TRP A 259 -4.15 5.17 -0.71
N ALA A 260 -5.31 5.14 -0.06
CA ALA A 260 -6.60 5.24 -0.73
C ALA A 260 -6.85 6.66 -1.26
N MET A 261 -6.44 7.68 -0.50
CA MET A 261 -6.65 9.09 -0.86
C MET A 261 -5.49 9.72 -1.64
N ASP A 262 -4.34 9.06 -1.74
CA ASP A 262 -3.21 9.59 -2.52
C ASP A 262 -3.51 9.52 -4.02
N PRO A 263 -3.53 10.67 -4.74
CA PRO A 263 -3.87 10.72 -6.16
C PRO A 263 -2.85 10.01 -7.07
N LEU A 264 -1.68 9.63 -6.57
CA LEU A 264 -0.67 8.87 -7.32
C LEU A 264 -0.90 7.35 -7.23
N PHE A 265 -1.75 6.88 -6.30
CA PHE A 265 -1.97 5.45 -6.05
C PHE A 265 -3.44 5.05 -6.05
N LEU A 266 -4.32 5.79 -5.36
CA LEU A 266 -5.77 5.52 -5.27
C LEU A 266 -6.08 4.09 -4.80
N GLY A 267 -5.33 3.61 -3.81
CA GLY A 267 -5.36 2.24 -3.28
C GLY A 267 -3.95 1.69 -3.03
N SER A 268 -3.86 0.44 -2.59
CA SER A 268 -2.59 -0.21 -2.24
C SER A 268 -2.10 -1.18 -3.31
N TYR A 269 -2.87 -2.24 -3.60
CA TYR A 269 -2.47 -3.29 -4.55
C TYR A 269 -3.68 -4.02 -5.13
N SER A 270 -3.43 -4.74 -6.22
CA SER A 270 -4.46 -5.50 -6.94
C SER A 270 -4.79 -6.85 -6.30
N TYR A 271 -6.00 -7.32 -6.55
CA TYR A 271 -6.47 -8.69 -6.30
C TYR A 271 -7.36 -9.15 -7.46
N VAL A 272 -7.58 -10.45 -7.60
CA VAL A 272 -8.51 -10.96 -8.61
C VAL A 272 -9.91 -11.05 -8.01
N ALA A 273 -10.79 -10.15 -8.44
CA ALA A 273 -12.14 -10.06 -7.91
C ALA A 273 -13.08 -11.12 -8.51
N VAL A 274 -14.19 -11.44 -7.83
CA VAL A 274 -15.27 -12.26 -8.38
C VAL A 274 -15.72 -11.70 -9.73
N GLY A 275 -15.73 -12.56 -10.75
CA GLY A 275 -16.04 -12.18 -12.13
C GLY A 275 -14.84 -11.69 -12.95
N SER A 276 -13.65 -11.60 -12.36
CA SER A 276 -12.35 -11.41 -13.02
C SER A 276 -11.63 -12.76 -13.16
N SER A 277 -10.49 -12.79 -13.85
CA SER A 277 -9.58 -13.95 -13.83
C SER A 277 -8.12 -13.53 -14.04
N GLY A 278 -7.20 -14.49 -13.98
CA GLY A 278 -5.80 -14.27 -14.35
C GLY A 278 -5.62 -13.75 -15.79
N GLU A 279 -6.59 -13.96 -16.67
CA GLU A 279 -6.57 -13.40 -18.03
C GLU A 279 -6.64 -11.87 -18.02
N ASP A 280 -7.24 -11.25 -17.01
CA ASP A 280 -7.28 -9.80 -16.90
C ASP A 280 -5.90 -9.23 -16.59
N LEU A 281 -5.07 -9.92 -15.80
CA LEU A 281 -3.66 -9.55 -15.59
C LEU A 281 -2.84 -9.71 -16.89
N ASP A 282 -3.14 -10.73 -17.70
CA ASP A 282 -2.52 -10.89 -19.02
C ASP A 282 -2.93 -9.74 -19.96
N ARG A 283 -4.23 -9.43 -20.04
CA ARG A 283 -4.77 -8.28 -20.80
C ARG A 283 -4.16 -6.98 -20.33
N MET A 284 -3.91 -6.79 -19.04
CA MET A 284 -3.21 -5.62 -18.50
C MET A 284 -1.78 -5.53 -19.02
N SER A 285 -1.07 -6.65 -19.16
CA SER A 285 0.31 -6.69 -19.66
C SER A 285 0.46 -6.48 -21.17
N GLU A 286 -0.61 -6.61 -21.96
CA GLU A 286 -0.52 -6.48 -23.42
C GLU A 286 -0.14 -5.04 -23.84
N PRO A 287 0.83 -4.84 -24.74
CA PRO A 287 1.16 -3.50 -25.24
C PRO A 287 0.06 -2.94 -26.16
N LEU A 288 0.12 -1.64 -26.42
CA LEU A 288 -0.73 -0.91 -27.35
C LEU A 288 0.11 -0.28 -28.49
N PRO A 289 -0.47 -0.21 -29.71
CA PRO A 289 -1.70 -0.87 -30.15
C PRO A 289 -1.64 -2.41 -30.08
N ARG A 290 -2.82 -3.04 -30.04
CA ARG A 290 -2.94 -4.50 -29.95
C ARG A 290 -2.85 -5.13 -31.34
N GLY A 291 -1.88 -6.01 -31.55
CA GLY A 291 -1.80 -6.84 -32.75
C GLY A 291 -1.27 -6.14 -34.01
N GLN A 292 -1.07 -6.95 -35.06
CA GLN A 292 -0.39 -6.64 -36.33
C GLN A 292 -1.16 -5.74 -37.31
N GLN A 293 -2.26 -5.08 -36.89
CA GLN A 293 -3.20 -4.45 -37.83
C GLN A 293 -2.66 -3.19 -38.51
N ASP A 294 -1.66 -2.54 -37.91
CA ASP A 294 -0.85 -1.53 -38.57
C ASP A 294 0.58 -2.06 -38.55
N HIS A 295 1.10 -2.52 -39.68
CA HIS A 295 2.53 -2.78 -39.81
C HIS A 295 3.18 -1.50 -40.31
N ASP A 296 4.25 -1.04 -39.65
CA ASP A 296 5.12 -0.04 -40.27
C ASP A 296 5.75 -0.64 -41.54
N ASP A 297 6.35 0.19 -42.41
CA ASP A 297 6.94 -0.24 -43.70
C ASP A 297 7.90 -1.45 -43.59
N ASP A 298 8.48 -1.69 -42.40
CA ASP A 298 9.36 -2.82 -42.06
C ASP A 298 8.63 -4.09 -41.55
N GLY A 299 7.30 -4.13 -41.58
CA GLY A 299 6.51 -5.30 -41.14
C GLY A 299 6.50 -5.52 -39.63
N ARG A 300 6.88 -4.52 -38.82
CA ARG A 300 6.83 -4.57 -37.35
C ARG A 300 5.53 -3.95 -36.85
N ALA A 301 4.88 -4.58 -35.87
CA ALA A 301 3.74 -3.96 -35.21
C ALA A 301 4.25 -2.80 -34.33
N PRO A 302 3.65 -1.59 -34.40
CA PRO A 302 4.10 -0.46 -33.63
C PRO A 302 3.89 -0.74 -32.15
N LEU A 303 4.95 -0.63 -31.37
CA LEU A 303 4.86 -0.60 -29.92
C LEU A 303 4.80 0.87 -29.52
N ARG A 304 3.75 1.33 -28.84
CA ARG A 304 3.65 2.72 -28.40
C ARG A 304 3.57 2.81 -26.88
N VAL A 305 2.65 2.05 -26.29
CA VAL A 305 2.43 2.03 -24.84
C VAL A 305 2.53 0.60 -24.32
N LEU A 306 3.52 0.34 -23.48
CA LEU A 306 3.76 -0.92 -22.79
C LEU A 306 3.29 -0.76 -21.34
N PHE A 307 2.92 -1.87 -20.69
CA PHE A 307 2.37 -1.84 -19.32
C PHE A 307 3.20 -2.74 -18.41
N ALA A 308 3.71 -2.17 -17.32
CA ALA A 308 4.39 -2.88 -16.27
C ALA A 308 3.87 -2.44 -14.90
N GLY A 309 4.27 -3.14 -13.85
CA GLY A 309 3.74 -2.97 -12.49
C GLY A 309 3.07 -4.24 -11.97
N GLU A 310 2.76 -4.25 -10.68
CA GLU A 310 2.26 -5.43 -9.97
C GLU A 310 0.99 -6.03 -10.60
N ALA A 311 0.07 -5.16 -11.06
CA ALA A 311 -1.20 -5.55 -11.70
C ALA A 311 -1.04 -6.02 -13.17
N THR A 312 0.16 -6.46 -13.56
CA THR A 312 0.46 -6.98 -14.89
C THR A 312 1.16 -8.35 -14.83
N HIS A 313 1.17 -9.01 -13.67
CA HIS A 313 1.84 -10.30 -13.46
C HIS A 313 0.86 -11.35 -12.93
N ARG A 314 0.47 -12.29 -13.80
CA ARG A 314 -0.61 -13.27 -13.55
C ARG A 314 -0.55 -14.02 -12.22
N THR A 315 0.63 -14.51 -11.83
CA THR A 315 0.75 -15.43 -10.69
C THR A 315 1.36 -14.82 -9.44
N ARG A 316 1.72 -13.53 -9.46
CA ARG A 316 2.44 -12.85 -8.36
C ARG A 316 2.06 -11.38 -8.22
N TYR A 317 0.87 -11.01 -8.69
CA TYR A 317 0.31 -9.66 -8.52
C TYR A 317 0.36 -9.24 -7.04
N SER A 318 0.14 -7.96 -6.75
CA SER A 318 0.25 -7.33 -5.42
C SER A 318 1.65 -7.18 -4.82
N THR A 319 2.71 -7.62 -5.51
CA THR A 319 4.06 -7.69 -4.93
C THR A 319 5.09 -6.77 -5.61
N THR A 320 6.11 -6.36 -4.84
CA THR A 320 7.25 -5.60 -5.35
C THR A 320 8.07 -6.38 -6.38
N HIS A 321 8.23 -7.70 -6.19
CA HIS A 321 8.99 -8.52 -7.13
C HIS A 321 8.25 -8.70 -8.46
N ALA A 322 6.91 -8.78 -8.47
CA ALA A 322 6.15 -8.75 -9.73
C ALA A 322 6.28 -7.41 -10.46
N ALA A 323 6.29 -6.30 -9.74
CA ALA A 323 6.55 -4.98 -10.33
C ALA A 323 7.95 -4.94 -10.98
N TYR A 324 8.97 -5.47 -10.30
CA TYR A 324 10.33 -5.59 -10.87
C TYR A 324 10.37 -6.50 -12.11
N LEU A 325 9.80 -7.71 -12.03
CA LEU A 325 9.81 -8.68 -13.12
C LEU A 325 9.03 -8.21 -14.35
N SER A 326 7.89 -7.52 -14.15
CA SER A 326 7.14 -6.90 -15.25
C SER A 326 7.90 -5.75 -15.89
N GLY A 327 8.66 -4.96 -15.12
CA GLY A 327 9.57 -3.94 -15.65
C GLY A 327 10.65 -4.55 -16.55
N MET A 328 11.30 -5.63 -16.08
CA MET A 328 12.26 -6.39 -16.90
C MET A 328 11.63 -6.96 -18.17
N ARG A 329 10.40 -7.48 -18.09
CA ARG A 329 9.65 -8.01 -19.23
C ARG A 329 9.48 -6.97 -20.33
N GLU A 330 9.00 -5.78 -19.98
CA GLU A 330 8.75 -4.72 -20.97
C GLU A 330 10.05 -4.08 -21.49
N ALA A 331 11.08 -3.95 -20.65
CA ALA A 331 12.41 -3.52 -21.11
C ALA A 331 13.00 -4.49 -22.15
N ASN A 332 12.90 -5.81 -21.89
CA ASN A 332 13.34 -6.83 -22.83
C ASN A 332 12.52 -6.83 -24.13
N ARG A 333 11.22 -6.54 -24.07
CA ARG A 333 10.36 -6.38 -25.26
C ARG A 333 10.89 -5.28 -26.17
N LEU A 334 11.24 -4.11 -25.62
CA LEU A 334 11.82 -3.01 -26.38
C LEU A 334 13.19 -3.37 -26.94
N LEU A 335 14.06 -4.03 -26.17
CA LEU A 335 15.35 -4.50 -26.67
C LEU A 335 15.22 -5.46 -27.84
N GLN A 336 14.19 -6.33 -27.85
CA GLN A 336 13.89 -7.20 -28.99
C GLN A 336 13.31 -6.43 -30.17
N HIS A 337 12.52 -5.38 -29.92
CA HIS A 337 11.95 -4.53 -30.97
C HIS A 337 13.02 -3.77 -31.75
N TYR A 338 14.17 -3.45 -31.14
CA TYR A 338 15.30 -2.78 -31.80
C TYR A 338 16.38 -3.73 -32.35
N ARG A 339 16.23 -5.04 -32.17
CA ARG A 339 17.10 -6.04 -32.82
C ARG A 339 16.71 -6.26 -34.29
#